data_AF-A0A8B6ZHB1-F1
#
_entry.id   AF-A0A8B6ZHB1-F1
#
_cell.length_a   1.000
_cell.length_b   1.000
_cell.length_c   1.000
_cell.angle_alpha   90.00
_cell.angle_beta   90.00
_cell.angle_gamma   90.00
#
_symmetry.space_group_name_H-M   'P 1'
#
loop_
_entity.id
_entity.type
_entity.pdbx_description
1 polymer ?
#
loop_
_entity_poly.entity_id
_entity_poly.type
_entity_poly.pdbx_seq_one_letter_code
_entity_poly.pdbx_strand_id
1 'polypeptide(L)'
;MVPSKLHMLICLCNCFTLIHPFDWQSLNPAAQIQSSAWINKIQDLMVAANLGQTKIPKGDGSYSVGCTDLMFDYTNKGSFLRLYYPSQDDDHSDTLWIPNKEYFWGLSKLLGTHSLMATFLELLFGSMTTPAKWNSPLRTGEKYPLIVFSHGLGAFRTIYSAIGNDLASHGFIVAAVEHRDGSASATYYFKDQSDAMKGDKSWLYFKTLKRDEEEARLRNEQVQQRAKECSQALNLILDIDHGKPVKNALDLEFDVKQLKVSFKKAIFPLFLGAVHQNFDDFTFATGQVFGYLFKLKGDIDSNVAIDLTNKASLAFLQKHLGLQKDFDQWDSLIEGEDENLIPGTNINTTSQHVTTLQNLTEIGK
;
A
#
# COMPACT_ATOMS: atom_id res chain seq x y z
N MET A 1 19.54 6.69 37.32
CA MET A 1 18.38 5.93 36.79
C MET A 1 17.72 6.77 35.72
N VAL A 2 17.91 6.40 34.46
CA VAL A 2 17.39 7.12 33.28
C VAL A 2 16.05 6.49 32.91
N PRO A 3 14.94 7.24 32.77
CA PRO A 3 13.67 6.65 32.38
C PRO A 3 13.73 6.15 30.93
N SER A 4 13.05 5.03 30.71
CA SER A 4 12.89 4.33 29.44
C SER A 4 12.36 5.23 28.32
N LYS A 5 12.98 5.11 27.13
CA LYS A 5 12.54 5.74 25.88
C LYS A 5 11.09 5.35 25.58
N LEU A 6 10.20 6.34 25.56
CA LEU A 6 8.83 6.21 25.09
C LEU A 6 8.84 5.96 23.57
N HIS A 7 8.24 4.85 23.14
CA HIS A 7 8.16 4.48 21.73
C HIS A 7 7.00 5.25 21.08
N MET A 8 7.31 6.18 20.16
CA MET A 8 6.33 7.01 19.46
C MET A 8 5.85 6.28 18.20
N LEU A 9 4.58 5.85 18.20
CA LEU A 9 3.86 5.36 17.03
C LEU A 9 3.26 6.57 16.32
N ILE A 10 3.71 6.89 15.10
CA ILE A 10 3.20 8.04 14.34
C ILE A 10 2.36 7.51 13.17
N CYS A 11 1.04 7.68 13.29
CA CYS A 11 0.09 7.39 12.22
C CYS A 11 -0.15 8.68 11.44
N LEU A 12 0.30 8.76 10.19
CA LEU A 12 -0.14 9.80 9.26
C LEU A 12 -1.52 9.40 8.73
N CYS A 13 -2.54 9.57 9.56
CA CYS A 13 -3.90 9.67 9.05
C CYS A 13 -3.99 10.99 8.27
N ASN A 14 -3.79 10.94 6.96
CA ASN A 14 -4.26 12.01 6.08
C ASN A 14 -5.79 12.04 6.20
N CYS A 15 -6.31 12.81 7.15
CA CYS A 15 -7.75 13.10 7.30
C CYS A 15 -8.25 14.07 6.22
N PHE A 16 -7.60 14.09 5.06
CA PHE A 16 -7.93 14.89 3.90
C PHE A 16 -8.70 14.03 2.90
N THR A 17 -10.02 13.96 3.07
CA THR A 17 -11.06 13.85 2.02
C THR A 17 -12.41 13.50 2.64
N LEU A 18 -13.48 13.96 1.99
CA LEU A 18 -14.89 13.88 2.42
C LEU A 18 -15.28 12.51 2.98
N ILE A 19 -15.68 12.47 4.25
CA ILE A 19 -16.41 11.33 4.82
C ILE A 19 -17.89 11.48 4.46
N HIS A 20 -18.33 10.82 3.39
CA HIS A 20 -19.70 10.32 3.35
C HIS A 20 -19.72 8.94 4.02
N PRO A 21 -20.53 8.70 5.07
CA PRO A 21 -20.66 7.37 5.66
C PRO A 21 -21.20 6.41 4.59
N PHE A 22 -20.35 5.52 4.09
CA PHE A 22 -20.71 4.57 3.05
C PHE A 22 -21.30 3.31 3.68
N ASP A 23 -22.60 3.14 3.52
CA ASP A 23 -23.31 1.93 3.89
C ASP A 23 -23.11 0.85 2.81
N TRP A 24 -22.37 -0.19 3.17
CA TRP A 24 -22.10 -1.37 2.34
C TRP A 24 -23.38 -2.09 1.86
N GLN A 25 -24.55 -1.82 2.45
CA GLN A 25 -25.82 -2.44 2.04
C GLN A 25 -26.32 -1.99 0.66
N SER A 26 -25.72 -0.96 0.04
CA SER A 26 -26.11 -0.50 -1.30
C SER A 26 -25.57 -1.35 -2.46
N LEU A 27 -24.69 -2.32 -2.19
CA LEU A 27 -24.24 -3.30 -3.19
C LEU A 27 -25.24 -4.46 -3.23
N ASN A 28 -26.36 -4.25 -3.93
CA ASN A 28 -27.19 -5.35 -4.42
C ASN A 28 -27.02 -5.45 -5.96
N PRO A 29 -26.00 -6.17 -6.47
CA PRO A 29 -25.77 -6.30 -7.91
C PRO A 29 -26.90 -7.03 -8.62
N ALA A 30 -27.68 -7.84 -7.89
CA ALA A 30 -28.75 -8.65 -8.48
C ALA A 30 -29.93 -7.82 -9.01
N ALA A 31 -30.09 -6.57 -8.56
CA ALA A 31 -31.14 -5.68 -9.08
C ALA A 31 -30.81 -5.06 -10.46
N GLN A 32 -29.58 -5.22 -10.96
CA GLN A 32 -29.12 -4.66 -12.24
C GLN A 32 -28.80 -5.71 -13.31
N ILE A 33 -29.05 -6.99 -13.05
CA ILE A 33 -28.75 -8.06 -14.01
C ILE A 33 -30.01 -8.37 -14.82
N GLN A 34 -30.21 -7.60 -15.89
CA GLN A 34 -30.82 -8.06 -17.13
C GLN A 34 -30.65 -6.99 -18.22
N SER A 35 -29.55 -7.02 -18.98
CA SER A 35 -29.61 -6.66 -20.40
C SER A 35 -28.37 -7.13 -21.17
N SER A 36 -28.59 -7.54 -22.41
CA SER A 36 -27.59 -7.80 -23.45
C SER A 36 -26.69 -6.59 -23.78
N ALA A 37 -27.01 -5.41 -23.27
CA ALA A 37 -26.20 -4.20 -23.44
C ALA A 37 -24.86 -4.24 -22.70
N TRP A 38 -24.74 -5.06 -21.64
CA TRP A 38 -23.47 -5.26 -20.92
C TRP A 38 -22.44 -6.01 -21.77
N ILE A 39 -22.88 -7.00 -22.55
CA ILE A 39 -22.00 -7.81 -23.41
C ILE A 39 -21.43 -6.94 -24.55
N ASN A 40 -22.28 -6.14 -25.20
CA ASN A 40 -21.83 -5.23 -26.26
C ASN A 40 -20.91 -4.12 -25.73
N LYS A 41 -21.19 -3.56 -24.54
CA LYS A 41 -20.29 -2.59 -23.89
C LYS A 41 -18.95 -3.20 -23.50
N ILE A 42 -18.91 -4.45 -23.05
CA ILE A 42 -17.66 -5.17 -22.77
C ILE A 42 -16.84 -5.35 -24.05
N GLN A 43 -17.50 -5.65 -25.16
CA GLN A 43 -16.82 -5.81 -26.44
C GLN A 43 -16.23 -4.48 -26.94
N ASP A 44 -16.93 -3.35 -26.75
CA ASP A 44 -16.40 -2.02 -27.05
C ASP A 44 -15.26 -1.61 -26.09
N LEU A 45 -15.33 -2.02 -24.81
CA LEU A 45 -14.27 -1.82 -23.81
C LEU A 45 -13.01 -2.64 -24.12
N MET A 46 -13.15 -3.83 -24.72
CA MET A 46 -12.02 -4.64 -25.19
C MET A 46 -11.34 -4.00 -26.40
N VAL A 47 -12.08 -3.28 -27.26
CA VAL A 47 -11.52 -2.56 -28.41
C VAL A 47 -10.84 -1.24 -28.00
N ALA A 48 -11.29 -0.62 -26.91
CA ALA A 48 -10.72 0.63 -26.37
C ALA A 48 -9.62 0.43 -25.30
N ALA A 49 -9.34 -0.82 -24.91
CA ALA A 49 -8.24 -1.12 -24.00
C ALA A 49 -6.91 -0.92 -24.74
N ASN A 50 -6.22 0.20 -24.47
CA ASN A 50 -4.78 0.36 -24.73
C ASN A 50 -4.02 -0.70 -23.91
N LEU A 51 -4.02 -1.93 -24.43
CA LEU A 51 -3.29 -3.07 -23.91
C LEU A 51 -1.80 -2.82 -24.18
N GLY A 52 -1.07 -2.36 -23.17
CA GLY A 52 0.40 -2.36 -23.19
C GLY A 52 1.11 -1.13 -22.66
N GLN A 53 0.42 -0.08 -22.19
CA GLN A 53 1.08 1.05 -21.54
C GLN A 53 0.72 1.13 -20.05
N THR A 54 1.75 1.22 -19.22
CA THR A 54 1.60 1.48 -17.79
C THR A 54 0.91 2.83 -17.64
N LYS A 55 -0.14 2.88 -16.82
CA LYS A 55 -0.81 4.13 -16.44
C LYS A 55 -0.42 4.59 -15.04
N ILE A 56 0.22 3.71 -14.27
CA ILE A 56 0.76 4.02 -12.95
C ILE A 56 1.92 5.01 -13.17
N PRO A 57 1.91 6.19 -12.51
CA PRO A 57 2.91 7.21 -12.73
C PRO A 57 4.30 6.71 -12.35
N LYS A 58 5.31 7.19 -13.07
CA LYS A 58 6.70 7.08 -12.63
C LYS A 58 6.92 7.99 -11.42
N GLY A 59 7.91 7.66 -10.59
CA GLY A 59 8.39 8.62 -9.60
C GLY A 59 8.96 9.87 -10.28
N ASP A 60 8.77 11.01 -9.64
CA ASP A 60 9.19 12.34 -10.08
C ASP A 60 10.58 12.74 -9.56
N GLY A 61 11.18 11.92 -8.69
CA GLY A 61 12.51 12.12 -8.16
C GLY A 61 13.64 11.74 -9.13
N SER A 62 14.88 12.04 -8.72
CA SER A 62 16.07 11.91 -9.58
C SER A 62 16.62 10.49 -9.73
N TYR A 63 16.22 9.55 -8.87
CA TYR A 63 16.74 8.18 -8.90
C TYR A 63 15.89 7.29 -9.80
N SER A 64 16.52 6.41 -10.59
CA SER A 64 15.81 5.27 -11.15
C SER A 64 15.38 4.32 -10.03
N VAL A 65 14.30 3.58 -10.27
CA VAL A 65 13.66 2.74 -9.27
C VAL A 65 13.75 1.28 -9.68
N GLY A 66 14.31 0.47 -8.81
CA GLY A 66 14.27 -0.99 -8.88
C GLY A 66 13.17 -1.56 -7.99
N CYS A 67 12.74 -2.78 -8.29
CA CYS A 67 11.76 -3.51 -7.50
C CYS A 67 12.10 -4.99 -7.39
N THR A 68 11.87 -5.59 -6.22
CA THR A 68 11.99 -7.05 -6.01
C THR A 68 11.03 -7.51 -4.90
N ASP A 69 10.84 -8.81 -4.74
CA ASP A 69 10.05 -9.39 -3.65
C ASP A 69 10.96 -10.18 -2.68
N LEU A 70 10.76 -10.02 -1.37
CA LEU A 70 11.46 -10.77 -0.34
C LEU A 70 10.46 -11.55 0.53
N MET A 71 10.68 -12.86 0.69
CA MET A 71 9.96 -13.70 1.64
C MET A 71 10.94 -14.40 2.58
N PHE A 72 10.82 -14.13 3.88
CA PHE A 72 11.66 -14.74 4.90
C PHE A 72 10.96 -14.90 6.27
N ASP A 73 10.87 -16.09 6.86
CA ASP A 73 11.11 -17.40 6.24
C ASP A 73 10.02 -17.75 5.22
N TYR A 74 9.85 -19.03 4.86
CA TYR A 74 8.85 -19.46 3.89
C TYR A 74 7.44 -19.61 4.48
N THR A 75 7.27 -19.52 5.80
CA THR A 75 6.01 -19.80 6.50
C THR A 75 5.07 -18.58 6.52
N ASN A 76 3.80 -18.78 6.92
CA ASN A 76 2.86 -17.68 7.13
C ASN A 76 3.15 -16.82 8.38
N LYS A 77 4.21 -17.14 9.14
CA LYS A 77 4.72 -16.32 10.26
C LYS A 77 5.97 -15.52 9.86
N GLY A 78 6.51 -15.78 8.68
CA GLY A 78 7.59 -15.02 8.06
C GLY A 78 7.12 -13.67 7.51
N SER A 79 8.09 -12.82 7.20
CA SER A 79 7.91 -11.55 6.49
C SER A 79 7.75 -11.82 4.99
N PHE A 80 6.86 -11.09 4.33
CA PHE A 80 6.78 -11.03 2.88
C PHE A 80 6.52 -9.60 2.49
N LEU A 81 7.34 -9.09 1.59
CA LEU A 81 7.31 -7.69 1.23
C LEU A 81 7.78 -7.49 -0.21
N ARG A 82 7.31 -6.40 -0.80
CA ARG A 82 7.85 -5.85 -2.03
C ARG A 82 8.78 -4.70 -1.66
N LEU A 83 9.99 -4.72 -2.19
CA LEU A 83 10.93 -3.61 -2.05
C LEU A 83 10.85 -2.72 -3.29
N TYR A 84 10.78 -1.42 -3.08
CA TYR A 84 11.12 -0.39 -4.07
C TYR A 84 12.37 0.32 -3.57
N TYR A 85 13.34 0.57 -4.45
CA TYR A 85 14.64 1.10 -4.04
C TYR A 85 15.32 1.88 -5.18
N PRO A 86 16.24 2.81 -4.86
CA PRO A 86 17.06 3.47 -5.87
C PRO A 86 17.92 2.43 -6.58
N SER A 87 17.73 2.28 -7.89
CA SER A 87 18.47 1.31 -8.71
C SER A 87 19.61 1.96 -9.46
N GLN A 88 20.47 1.11 -10.04
CA GLN A 88 21.38 1.53 -11.08
C GLN A 88 20.58 1.79 -12.36
N ASP A 89 21.01 2.76 -13.18
CA ASP A 89 20.36 3.02 -14.46
C ASP A 89 20.70 1.88 -15.42
N ASP A 90 19.71 1.02 -15.69
CA ASP A 90 19.86 -0.14 -16.57
C ASP A 90 18.61 -0.42 -17.42
N ASP A 91 18.78 -1.34 -18.38
CA ASP A 91 17.75 -1.74 -19.35
C ASP A 91 16.83 -2.85 -18.82
N HIS A 92 16.68 -3.02 -17.49
CA HIS A 92 15.78 -4.02 -16.96
C HIS A 92 14.31 -3.76 -17.36
N SER A 93 13.53 -4.84 -17.46
CA SER A 93 12.09 -4.76 -17.73
C SER A 93 11.35 -4.11 -16.56
N ASP A 94 10.29 -3.38 -16.89
CA ASP A 94 9.34 -2.91 -15.89
C ASP A 94 8.67 -4.08 -15.16
N THR A 95 8.32 -3.86 -13.90
CA THR A 95 7.85 -4.89 -12.97
C THR A 95 6.38 -5.22 -13.23
N LEU A 96 6.01 -6.50 -13.16
CA LEU A 96 4.61 -6.92 -13.22
C LEU A 96 3.83 -6.40 -11.99
N TRP A 97 2.70 -5.74 -12.24
CA TRP A 97 1.91 -5.09 -11.19
C TRP A 97 1.21 -6.10 -10.29
N ILE A 98 0.44 -7.05 -10.85
CA ILE A 98 -0.25 -8.11 -10.10
C ILE A 98 0.28 -9.48 -10.60
N PRO A 99 1.19 -10.13 -9.84
CA PRO A 99 2.02 -11.19 -10.41
C PRO A 99 1.41 -12.61 -10.42
N ASN A 100 0.24 -12.84 -9.81
CA ASN A 100 -0.37 -14.17 -9.73
C ASN A 100 -1.90 -14.06 -9.84
N LYS A 101 -2.51 -15.04 -10.52
CA LYS A 101 -3.96 -15.08 -10.78
C LYS A 101 -4.81 -15.11 -9.51
N GLU A 102 -4.29 -15.71 -8.43
CA GLU A 102 -5.01 -15.86 -7.17
C GLU A 102 -5.26 -14.51 -6.48
N TYR A 103 -4.46 -13.48 -6.77
CA TYR A 103 -4.78 -12.10 -6.34
C TYR A 103 -6.08 -11.60 -6.99
N PHE A 104 -6.30 -11.87 -8.29
CA PHE A 104 -7.58 -11.54 -8.94
C PHE A 104 -8.74 -12.36 -8.39
N TRP A 105 -8.51 -13.62 -8.03
CA TRP A 105 -9.51 -14.46 -7.36
C TRP A 105 -9.88 -13.89 -5.98
N GLY A 106 -8.87 -13.47 -5.22
CA GLY A 106 -9.06 -12.78 -3.94
C GLY A 106 -9.86 -11.48 -4.08
N LEU A 107 -9.53 -10.65 -5.08
CA LEU A 107 -10.25 -9.41 -5.37
C LEU A 107 -11.72 -9.69 -5.75
N SER A 108 -11.98 -10.67 -6.62
CA SER A 108 -13.35 -11.08 -6.95
C SER A 108 -14.12 -11.54 -5.71
N LYS A 109 -13.48 -12.31 -4.83
CA LYS A 109 -14.10 -12.76 -3.58
C LYS A 109 -14.42 -11.59 -2.64
N LEU A 110 -13.50 -10.63 -2.52
CA LEU A 110 -13.68 -9.42 -1.72
C LEU A 110 -14.87 -8.58 -2.22
N LEU A 111 -15.05 -8.48 -3.54
CA LEU A 111 -16.16 -7.78 -4.19
C LEU A 111 -17.48 -8.56 -4.14
N GLY A 112 -17.49 -9.79 -3.63
CA GLY A 112 -18.68 -10.65 -3.60
C GLY A 112 -19.12 -11.14 -4.97
N THR A 113 -18.22 -11.18 -5.97
CA THR A 113 -18.52 -11.56 -7.35
C THR A 113 -18.08 -12.99 -7.69
N HIS A 114 -18.70 -13.58 -8.71
CA HIS A 114 -18.41 -14.93 -9.19
C HIS A 114 -17.00 -15.05 -9.83
N SER A 115 -16.46 -16.27 -9.94
CA SER A 115 -15.12 -16.56 -10.50
C SER A 115 -14.87 -16.01 -11.91
N LEU A 116 -15.93 -15.78 -12.70
CA LEU A 116 -15.84 -15.15 -14.03
C LEU A 116 -15.29 -13.72 -13.95
N MET A 117 -15.61 -12.99 -12.87
CA MET A 117 -15.04 -11.66 -12.64
C MET A 117 -13.54 -11.75 -12.42
N ALA A 118 -13.05 -12.79 -11.75
CA ALA A 118 -11.62 -12.95 -11.52
C ALA A 118 -10.86 -13.16 -12.84
N THR A 119 -11.39 -13.98 -13.75
CA THR A 119 -10.84 -14.17 -15.10
C THR A 119 -10.89 -12.88 -15.91
N PHE A 120 -11.96 -12.09 -15.78
CA PHE A 120 -12.08 -10.79 -16.44
C PHE A 120 -11.04 -9.79 -15.93
N LEU A 121 -10.84 -9.69 -14.60
CA LEU A 121 -9.80 -8.83 -14.01
C LEU A 121 -8.39 -9.28 -14.42
N GLU A 122 -8.14 -10.59 -14.45
CA GLU A 122 -6.88 -11.15 -14.93
C GLU A 122 -6.63 -10.80 -16.41
N LEU A 123 -7.65 -10.87 -17.26
CA LEU A 123 -7.54 -10.48 -18.67
C LEU A 123 -7.20 -8.98 -18.84
N LEU A 124 -7.79 -8.12 -18.02
CA LEU A 124 -7.57 -6.67 -18.10
C LEU A 124 -6.22 -6.23 -17.52
N PHE A 125 -5.81 -6.81 -16.40
CA PHE A 125 -4.72 -6.29 -15.58
C PHE A 125 -3.53 -7.25 -15.42
N GLY A 126 -3.67 -8.51 -15.84
CA GLY A 126 -2.67 -9.56 -15.62
C GLY A 126 -1.35 -9.36 -16.38
N SER A 127 -1.31 -8.49 -17.39
CA SER A 127 -0.10 -8.09 -18.11
C SER A 127 0.34 -6.65 -17.83
N MET A 128 -0.37 -5.94 -16.96
CA MET A 128 -0.05 -4.55 -16.63
C MET A 128 1.23 -4.49 -15.77
N THR A 129 2.12 -3.56 -16.11
CA THR A 129 3.36 -3.32 -15.37
C THR A 129 3.30 -2.02 -14.57
N THR A 130 4.19 -1.91 -13.60
CA THR A 130 4.48 -0.69 -12.83
C THR A 130 5.89 -0.23 -13.18
N PRO A 131 6.17 1.09 -13.25
CA PRO A 131 7.44 1.63 -13.74
C PRO A 131 8.58 1.53 -12.71
N ALA A 132 8.90 0.30 -12.29
CA ALA A 132 10.08 -0.05 -11.52
C ALA A 132 10.81 -1.21 -12.18
N LYS A 133 12.13 -1.17 -12.18
CA LYS A 133 13.03 -2.11 -12.84
C LYS A 133 13.15 -3.41 -12.05
N TRP A 134 12.61 -4.50 -12.58
CA TRP A 134 12.53 -5.77 -11.85
C TRP A 134 13.92 -6.37 -11.62
N ASN A 135 14.26 -6.61 -10.36
CA ASN A 135 15.56 -7.13 -9.89
C ASN A 135 16.79 -6.33 -10.34
N SER A 136 16.62 -5.07 -10.77
CA SER A 136 17.75 -4.20 -11.08
C SER A 136 18.66 -4.06 -9.84
N PRO A 137 19.99 -4.00 -9.99
CA PRO A 137 20.89 -3.84 -8.86
C PRO A 137 20.61 -2.56 -8.05
N LEU A 138 20.76 -2.66 -6.73
CA LEU A 138 20.67 -1.50 -5.85
C LEU A 138 21.78 -0.50 -6.20
N ARG A 139 21.44 0.80 -6.23
CA ARG A 139 22.44 1.85 -6.36
C ARG A 139 23.32 1.90 -5.11
N THR A 140 24.63 1.79 -5.31
CA THR A 140 25.63 1.77 -4.23
C THR A 140 26.26 3.16 -4.04
N GLY A 141 27.04 3.33 -2.96
CA GLY A 141 27.79 4.56 -2.69
C GLY A 141 27.08 5.55 -1.76
N GLU A 142 25.85 5.26 -1.39
CA GLU A 142 25.09 6.04 -0.41
C GLU A 142 24.21 5.15 0.45
N LYS A 143 23.74 5.73 1.55
CA LYS A 143 22.83 5.10 2.50
C LYS A 143 21.48 5.79 2.40
N TYR A 144 20.42 5.02 2.41
CA TYR A 144 19.04 5.44 2.22
C TYR A 144 18.23 5.38 3.52
N PRO A 145 17.27 6.29 3.73
CA PRO A 145 16.16 6.10 4.64
C PRO A 145 15.30 4.88 4.23
N LEU A 146 14.80 4.12 5.22
CA LEU A 146 13.90 2.97 5.00
C LEU A 146 12.48 3.30 5.45
N ILE A 147 11.47 3.10 4.59
CA ILE A 147 10.05 3.19 4.92
C ILE A 147 9.44 1.78 4.93
N VAL A 148 8.75 1.41 6.02
CA VAL A 148 7.89 0.22 6.04
C VAL A 148 6.45 0.66 5.73
N PHE A 149 5.87 0.08 4.69
CA PHE A 149 4.55 0.45 4.19
C PHE A 149 3.53 -0.67 4.46
N SER A 150 2.35 -0.29 4.97
CA SER A 150 1.26 -1.22 5.32
C SER A 150 0.05 -0.99 4.40
N HIS A 151 -0.37 -2.00 3.66
CA HIS A 151 -1.47 -1.89 2.71
C HIS A 151 -2.85 -1.79 3.39
N GLY A 152 -3.84 -1.19 2.74
CA GLY A 152 -5.23 -1.14 3.22
C GLY A 152 -5.93 -2.51 3.29
N LEU A 153 -7.15 -2.53 3.82
CA LEU A 153 -8.00 -3.72 3.85
C LEU A 153 -8.34 -4.19 2.42
N GLY A 154 -8.19 -5.48 2.14
CA GLY A 154 -8.47 -6.06 0.82
C GLY A 154 -7.36 -5.84 -0.22
N ALA A 155 -6.38 -4.97 0.05
CA ALA A 155 -5.21 -4.80 -0.79
C ALA A 155 -4.13 -5.86 -0.50
N PHE A 156 -2.98 -5.73 -1.15
CA PHE A 156 -1.79 -6.56 -0.97
C PHE A 156 -0.55 -5.76 -1.40
N ARG A 157 0.67 -6.32 -1.25
CA ARG A 157 1.93 -5.56 -1.30
C ARG A 157 2.22 -4.79 -2.59
N THR A 158 1.52 -5.10 -3.68
CA THR A 158 1.82 -4.55 -5.02
C THR A 158 0.86 -3.43 -5.44
N ILE A 159 -0.18 -3.14 -4.65
CA ILE A 159 -1.28 -2.23 -5.00
C ILE A 159 -0.97 -0.74 -4.73
N TYR A 160 0.17 -0.43 -4.13
CA TYR A 160 0.61 0.94 -3.81
C TYR A 160 1.95 1.28 -4.48
N SER A 161 2.15 0.81 -5.70
CA SER A 161 3.40 1.00 -6.43
C SER A 161 3.62 2.44 -6.86
N ALA A 162 2.59 3.25 -7.11
CA ALA A 162 2.75 4.69 -7.37
C ALA A 162 3.52 5.40 -6.23
N ILE A 163 3.11 5.15 -4.98
CA ILE A 163 3.75 5.70 -3.77
C ILE A 163 5.15 5.09 -3.60
N GLY A 164 5.28 3.78 -3.77
CA GLY A 164 6.57 3.08 -3.64
C GLY A 164 7.61 3.58 -4.63
N ASN A 165 7.21 3.79 -5.88
CA ASN A 165 8.05 4.31 -6.96
C ASN A 165 8.48 5.75 -6.67
N ASP A 166 7.56 6.61 -6.27
CA ASP A 166 7.84 8.01 -5.97
C ASP A 166 8.86 8.18 -4.84
N LEU A 167 8.59 7.56 -3.69
CA LEU A 167 9.50 7.59 -2.55
C LEU A 167 10.87 6.99 -2.92
N ALA A 168 10.91 5.90 -3.68
CA ALA A 168 12.17 5.33 -4.14
C ALA A 168 12.93 6.24 -5.09
N SER A 169 12.22 6.92 -6.00
CA SER A 169 12.82 7.91 -6.91
C SER A 169 13.39 9.13 -6.19
N HIS A 170 12.99 9.35 -4.94
CA HIS A 170 13.49 10.38 -4.03
C HIS A 170 14.62 9.91 -3.09
N GLY A 171 15.07 8.66 -3.24
CA GLY A 171 16.19 8.11 -2.47
C GLY A 171 15.77 7.39 -1.19
N PHE A 172 14.56 6.83 -1.13
CA PHE A 172 14.12 5.96 -0.04
C PHE A 172 14.15 4.48 -0.46
N ILE A 173 14.41 3.58 0.48
CA ILE A 173 14.03 2.17 0.32
C ILE A 173 12.63 2.02 0.92
N VAL A 174 11.69 1.45 0.18
CA VAL A 174 10.31 1.22 0.63
C VAL A 174 10.03 -0.28 0.69
N ALA A 175 9.68 -0.78 1.88
CA ALA A 175 9.29 -2.16 2.13
C ALA A 175 7.78 -2.27 2.34
N ALA A 176 7.03 -2.56 1.27
CA ALA A 176 5.60 -2.79 1.31
C ALA A 176 5.30 -4.20 1.79
N VAL A 177 4.81 -4.32 3.03
CA VAL A 177 4.54 -5.60 3.70
C VAL A 177 3.23 -6.20 3.19
N GLU A 178 3.21 -7.50 2.89
CA GLU A 178 1.98 -8.26 2.69
C GLU A 178 1.52 -8.88 4.01
N HIS A 179 0.33 -8.51 4.47
CA HIS A 179 -0.20 -8.89 5.78
C HIS A 179 -0.92 -10.25 5.79
N ARG A 180 -0.69 -11.05 6.85
CA ARG A 180 -1.16 -12.45 6.97
C ARG A 180 -2.21 -12.61 8.05
N ASP A 181 -2.86 -11.51 8.36
CA ASP A 181 -3.93 -11.32 9.34
C ASP A 181 -5.32 -11.64 8.74
N GLY A 182 -5.38 -12.09 7.48
CA GLY A 182 -6.62 -12.31 6.75
C GLY A 182 -7.27 -11.03 6.22
N SER A 183 -6.58 -9.90 6.26
CA SER A 183 -7.04 -8.62 5.70
C SER A 183 -6.71 -8.46 4.22
N ALA A 184 -5.69 -9.14 3.69
CA ALA A 184 -5.37 -9.10 2.26
C ALA A 184 -6.42 -9.83 1.41
N SER A 185 -6.67 -9.39 0.17
CA SER A 185 -7.59 -10.11 -0.73
C SER A 185 -7.12 -11.55 -0.96
N ALA A 186 -5.83 -11.70 -1.22
CA ALA A 186 -5.09 -12.95 -1.21
C ALA A 186 -3.65 -12.70 -0.74
N THR A 187 -3.01 -13.74 -0.24
CA THR A 187 -1.58 -13.81 0.04
C THR A 187 -1.14 -15.27 0.04
N TYR A 188 0.16 -15.53 -0.01
CA TYR A 188 0.68 -16.90 0.05
C TYR A 188 1.89 -17.05 0.96
N TYR A 189 2.18 -18.32 1.22
CA TYR A 189 3.34 -18.84 1.92
C TYR A 189 3.62 -20.27 1.41
N PHE A 190 4.66 -20.92 1.90
CA PHE A 190 4.97 -22.32 1.63
C PHE A 190 4.83 -23.14 2.93
N LYS A 191 4.29 -24.37 2.84
CA LYS A 191 4.09 -25.20 4.05
C LYS A 191 5.41 -25.74 4.58
N ASP A 192 6.32 -26.06 3.69
CA ASP A 192 7.66 -26.53 4.00
C ASP A 192 8.69 -26.05 2.97
N GLN A 193 9.95 -26.42 3.18
CA GLN A 193 11.06 -26.03 2.31
C GLN A 193 11.00 -26.69 0.93
N SER A 194 10.38 -27.87 0.80
CA SER A 194 10.21 -28.57 -0.49
C SER A 194 9.22 -27.80 -1.36
N ASP A 195 8.10 -27.35 -0.77
CA ASP A 195 7.12 -26.49 -1.44
C ASP A 195 7.77 -25.18 -1.91
N ALA A 196 8.59 -24.55 -1.07
CA ALA A 196 9.33 -23.33 -1.44
C ALA A 196 10.26 -23.56 -2.64
N MET A 197 11.00 -24.68 -2.67
CA MET A 197 11.88 -25.02 -3.79
C MET A 197 11.14 -25.31 -5.10
N LYS A 198 9.91 -25.83 -5.02
CA LYS A 198 9.06 -26.12 -6.19
C LYS A 198 8.19 -24.94 -6.61
N GLY A 199 8.11 -23.89 -5.78
CA GLY A 199 7.16 -22.81 -5.95
C GLY A 199 5.70 -23.21 -5.72
N ASP A 200 5.44 -24.24 -4.91
CA ASP A 200 4.08 -24.71 -4.58
C ASP A 200 3.43 -23.83 -3.50
N LYS A 201 2.72 -22.80 -3.95
CA LYS A 201 2.17 -21.75 -3.10
C LYS A 201 0.91 -22.22 -2.36
N SER A 202 0.89 -22.03 -1.04
CA SER A 202 -0.32 -22.15 -0.22
C SER A 202 -0.96 -20.79 -0.02
N TRP A 203 -2.18 -20.63 -0.53
CA TRP A 203 -2.90 -19.35 -0.54
C TRP A 203 -3.82 -19.17 0.67
N LEU A 204 -3.79 -17.96 1.23
CA LEU A 204 -4.74 -17.45 2.21
C LEU A 204 -5.55 -16.33 1.54
N TYR A 205 -6.86 -16.34 1.74
CA TYR A 205 -7.77 -15.35 1.16
C TYR A 205 -8.39 -14.48 2.25
N PHE A 206 -8.93 -13.33 1.82
CA PHE A 206 -9.69 -12.42 2.68
C PHE A 206 -10.68 -13.13 3.58
N LYS A 207 -10.66 -12.79 4.86
CA LYS A 207 -11.61 -13.26 5.86
C LYS A 207 -12.73 -12.22 6.04
N THR A 208 -13.90 -12.52 5.49
CA THR A 208 -15.11 -11.73 5.74
C THR A 208 -15.51 -11.87 7.20
N LEU A 209 -15.67 -10.74 7.89
CA LEU A 209 -16.14 -10.67 9.27
C LEU A 209 -17.65 -10.41 9.28
N LYS A 210 -18.35 -10.99 10.27
CA LYS A 210 -19.75 -10.63 10.51
C LYS A 210 -19.80 -9.24 11.15
N ARG A 211 -20.83 -8.47 10.83
CA ARG A 211 -21.08 -7.15 11.44
C ARG A 211 -21.79 -7.34 12.78
N ASP A 212 -21.02 -7.72 13.77
CA ASP A 212 -21.45 -7.88 15.15
C ASP A 212 -20.37 -7.32 16.09
N GLU A 213 -20.60 -7.42 17.40
CA GLU A 213 -19.67 -6.93 18.43
C GLU A 213 -18.26 -7.54 18.30
N GLU A 214 -18.12 -8.69 17.62
CA GLU A 214 -16.85 -9.35 17.35
C GLU A 214 -16.02 -8.65 16.27
N GLU A 215 -16.63 -7.85 15.37
CA GLU A 215 -15.89 -7.17 14.31
C GLU A 215 -14.81 -6.25 14.88
N ALA A 216 -15.16 -5.42 15.87
CA ALA A 216 -14.22 -4.50 16.48
C ALA A 216 -13.04 -5.23 17.15
N ARG A 217 -13.32 -6.34 17.85
CA ARG A 217 -12.32 -7.19 18.48
C ARG A 217 -11.37 -7.80 17.44
N LEU A 218 -11.93 -8.40 16.40
CA LEU A 218 -11.15 -9.05 15.34
C LEU A 218 -10.32 -8.04 14.53
N ARG A 219 -10.85 -6.84 14.26
CA ARG A 219 -10.07 -5.74 13.63
C ARG A 219 -8.95 -5.26 14.53
N ASN A 220 -9.16 -5.21 15.84
CA ASN A 220 -8.11 -4.88 16.80
C ASN A 220 -7.00 -5.94 16.81
N GLU A 221 -7.35 -7.22 16.80
CA GLU A 221 -6.40 -8.32 16.68
C GLU A 221 -5.60 -8.24 15.36
N GLN A 222 -6.27 -7.93 14.24
CA GLN A 222 -5.64 -7.74 12.95
C GLN A 222 -4.62 -6.59 12.95
N VAL A 223 -4.96 -5.41 13.48
CA VAL A 223 -4.02 -4.28 13.52
C VAL A 223 -2.83 -4.56 14.44
N GLN A 224 -3.01 -5.29 15.54
CA GLN A 224 -1.91 -5.74 16.38
C GLN A 224 -0.97 -6.70 15.63
N GLN A 225 -1.54 -7.65 14.87
CA GLN A 225 -0.75 -8.53 14.00
C GLN A 225 -0.01 -7.73 12.92
N ARG A 226 -0.65 -6.75 12.28
CA ARG A 226 -0.02 -5.87 11.28
C ARG A 226 1.16 -5.10 11.85
N ALA A 227 1.02 -4.54 13.05
CA ALA A 227 2.12 -3.83 13.72
C ALA A 227 3.30 -4.77 14.01
N LYS A 228 3.02 -6.02 14.41
CA LYS A 228 4.04 -7.06 14.59
C LYS A 228 4.74 -7.40 13.26
N GLU A 229 3.98 -7.58 12.18
CA GLU A 229 4.52 -7.89 10.84
C GLU A 229 5.38 -6.74 10.29
N CYS A 230 4.95 -5.48 10.47
CA CYS A 230 5.77 -4.31 10.13
C CYS A 230 7.09 -4.28 10.93
N SER A 231 7.01 -4.58 12.24
CA SER A 231 8.21 -4.65 13.10
C SER A 231 9.13 -5.80 12.69
N GLN A 232 8.57 -6.94 12.28
CA GLN A 232 9.34 -8.09 11.79
C GLN A 232 10.04 -7.76 10.46
N ALA A 233 9.36 -7.09 9.52
CA ALA A 233 9.95 -6.64 8.27
C ALA A 233 11.09 -5.64 8.51
N LEU A 234 10.89 -4.69 9.42
CA LEU A 234 11.94 -3.75 9.83
C LEU A 234 13.17 -4.49 10.39
N ASN A 235 12.94 -5.39 11.35
CA ASN A 235 14.02 -6.16 11.96
C ASN A 235 14.74 -7.04 10.94
N LEU A 236 14.02 -7.64 9.98
CA LEU A 236 14.62 -8.41 8.89
C LEU A 236 15.58 -7.55 8.06
N ILE A 237 15.15 -6.36 7.65
CA ILE A 237 15.96 -5.47 6.83
C ILE A 237 17.19 -4.96 7.61
N LEU A 238 17.02 -4.62 8.88
CA LEU A 238 18.13 -4.23 9.77
C LEU A 238 19.11 -5.38 10.04
N ASP A 239 18.60 -6.59 10.21
CA ASP A 239 19.43 -7.78 10.35
C ASP A 239 20.28 -8.01 9.09
N ILE A 240 19.69 -7.84 7.90
CA ILE A 240 20.40 -7.92 6.62
C ILE A 240 21.47 -6.83 6.53
N ASP A 241 21.15 -5.57 6.90
CA ASP A 241 22.10 -4.45 6.96
C ASP A 241 23.31 -4.80 7.86
N HIS A 242 23.06 -5.38 9.03
CA HIS A 242 24.11 -5.84 9.93
C HIS A 242 24.82 -7.14 9.50
N GLY A 243 24.54 -7.63 8.28
CA GLY A 243 25.26 -8.72 7.66
C GLY A 243 24.70 -10.12 7.92
N LYS A 244 23.55 -10.24 8.60
CA LYS A 244 22.91 -11.54 8.84
C LYS A 244 22.59 -12.21 7.50
N PRO A 245 23.03 -13.45 7.27
CA PRO A 245 22.70 -14.17 6.06
C PRO A 245 21.20 -14.48 6.04
N VAL A 246 20.52 -14.06 4.98
CA VAL A 246 19.10 -14.35 4.72
C VAL A 246 19.01 -15.07 3.38
N LYS A 247 18.31 -16.20 3.36
CA LYS A 247 17.96 -16.90 2.12
C LYS A 247 16.51 -16.54 1.78
N ASN A 248 16.31 -15.85 0.66
CA ASN A 248 14.97 -15.58 0.15
C ASN A 248 14.28 -16.93 -0.15
N ALA A 249 13.03 -17.08 0.30
CA ALA A 249 12.21 -18.24 -0.04
C ALA A 249 11.77 -18.22 -1.52
N LEU A 250 11.82 -17.05 -2.16
CA LEU A 250 11.58 -16.87 -3.59
C LEU A 250 12.89 -17.05 -4.36
N ASP A 251 12.85 -17.83 -5.42
CA ASP A 251 13.97 -18.02 -6.35
C ASP A 251 14.05 -16.81 -7.31
N LEU A 252 14.74 -15.76 -6.87
CA LEU A 252 14.89 -14.50 -7.61
C LEU A 252 16.37 -14.16 -7.79
N GLU A 253 16.68 -13.50 -8.90
CA GLU A 253 18.05 -13.08 -9.25
C GLU A 253 18.62 -11.99 -8.33
N PHE A 254 17.75 -11.26 -7.63
CA PHE A 254 18.17 -10.17 -6.75
C PHE A 254 19.00 -10.67 -5.55
N ASP A 255 20.27 -10.26 -5.47
CA ASP A 255 21.11 -10.57 -4.32
C ASP A 255 20.74 -9.69 -3.11
N VAL A 256 20.09 -10.31 -2.13
CA VAL A 256 19.67 -9.67 -0.87
C VAL A 256 20.85 -9.04 -0.11
N LYS A 257 22.08 -9.51 -0.33
CA LYS A 257 23.29 -8.93 0.31
C LYS A 257 23.55 -7.49 -0.11
N GLN A 258 22.97 -7.02 -1.22
CA GLN A 258 23.06 -5.63 -1.64
C GLN A 258 22.51 -4.65 -0.60
N LEU A 259 21.62 -5.11 0.30
CA LEU A 259 21.05 -4.28 1.37
C LEU A 259 22.00 -4.05 2.57
N LYS A 260 23.18 -4.69 2.60
CA LYS A 260 24.13 -4.70 3.76
C LYS A 260 24.75 -3.35 4.15
N VAL A 261 24.72 -2.36 3.27
CA VAL A 261 25.42 -1.08 3.51
C VAL A 261 24.53 0.11 3.26
N SER A 262 23.22 -0.12 3.22
CA SER A 262 22.30 0.72 2.48
C SER A 262 21.45 1.61 3.37
N PHE A 263 21.63 1.59 4.70
CA PHE A 263 20.74 2.34 5.60
C PHE A 263 21.46 3.40 6.46
N LYS A 264 20.92 4.64 6.49
CA LYS A 264 21.38 5.73 7.40
C LYS A 264 20.68 5.69 8.74
N LYS A 265 19.38 5.41 8.73
CA LYS A 265 18.46 5.42 9.87
C LYS A 265 17.21 4.64 9.47
N ALA A 266 16.85 3.62 10.25
CA ALA A 266 15.59 2.90 10.05
C ALA A 266 14.43 3.81 10.46
N ILE A 267 13.44 3.97 9.58
CA ILE A 267 12.25 4.78 9.89
C ILE A 267 11.06 3.85 10.14
N PHE A 268 10.29 4.22 11.16
CA PHE A 268 9.11 3.51 11.65
C PHE A 268 7.90 3.72 10.72
N PRO A 269 6.91 2.80 10.75
CA PRO A 269 5.97 2.56 9.66
C PRO A 269 5.20 3.81 9.22
N LEU A 270 5.20 4.05 7.90
CA LEU A 270 4.30 5.00 7.28
C LEU A 270 2.95 4.31 7.10
N PHE A 271 2.05 4.51 8.06
CA PHE A 271 0.64 4.21 7.89
C PHE A 271 -0.01 5.40 7.20
N LEU A 272 0.06 5.46 5.86
CA LEU A 272 -0.89 6.28 5.14
C LEU A 272 -2.25 5.62 5.34
N GLY A 273 -3.09 6.22 6.20
CA GLY A 273 -4.47 5.80 6.38
C GLY A 273 -5.23 5.98 5.07
N ALA A 274 -5.13 4.99 4.17
CA ALA A 274 -5.79 5.01 2.89
C ALA A 274 -7.28 4.71 3.11
N VAL A 275 -8.07 5.78 3.30
CA VAL A 275 -9.53 5.71 3.31
C VAL A 275 -10.10 6.38 2.06
N HIS A 276 -9.49 6.16 0.88
CA HIS A 276 -10.18 6.26 -0.40
C HIS A 276 -9.33 5.63 -1.52
N GLN A 277 -9.97 5.11 -2.57
CA GLN A 277 -9.34 4.48 -3.74
C GLN A 277 -8.39 5.41 -4.53
N ASN A 278 -8.31 6.70 -4.19
CA ASN A 278 -7.37 7.64 -4.83
C ASN A 278 -5.90 7.38 -4.44
N PHE A 279 -5.65 6.57 -3.41
CA PHE A 279 -4.31 6.25 -2.95
C PHE A 279 -3.79 4.89 -3.44
N ASP A 280 -4.64 4.07 -4.07
CA ASP A 280 -4.25 2.77 -4.61
C ASP A 280 -4.09 2.82 -6.13
N ASP A 281 -3.31 1.88 -6.67
CA ASP A 281 -2.95 1.87 -8.09
C ASP A 281 -4.15 1.62 -9.03
N PHE A 282 -5.30 1.15 -8.53
CA PHE A 282 -6.48 0.91 -9.36
C PHE A 282 -7.07 2.20 -9.93
N THR A 283 -6.81 3.35 -9.28
CA THR A 283 -7.16 4.67 -9.81
C THR A 283 -6.49 4.95 -11.17
N PHE A 284 -5.29 4.41 -11.39
CA PHE A 284 -4.56 4.56 -12.66
C PHE A 284 -4.90 3.46 -13.68
N ALA A 285 -5.27 2.27 -13.20
CA ALA A 285 -5.54 1.11 -14.06
C ALA A 285 -6.82 1.26 -14.92
N THR A 286 -7.76 2.13 -14.53
CA THR A 286 -9.06 2.24 -15.21
C THR A 286 -9.26 3.57 -15.95
N GLY A 287 -9.93 3.51 -17.11
CA GLY A 287 -10.43 4.72 -17.79
C GLY A 287 -11.51 5.42 -16.97
N GLN A 288 -11.82 6.69 -17.26
CA GLN A 288 -12.78 7.51 -16.49
C GLN A 288 -14.11 6.79 -16.20
N VAL A 289 -14.66 6.05 -17.18
CA VAL A 289 -15.95 5.33 -17.05
C VAL A 289 -15.90 4.21 -16.01
N PHE A 290 -14.85 3.38 -15.99
CA PHE A 290 -14.68 2.34 -14.95
C PHE A 290 -14.31 2.94 -13.60
N GLY A 291 -13.52 4.01 -13.62
CA GLY A 291 -13.14 4.77 -12.43
C GLY A 291 -14.35 5.30 -11.67
N TYR A 292 -15.35 5.85 -12.37
CA TYR A 292 -16.59 6.29 -11.72
C TYR A 292 -17.53 5.12 -11.35
N LEU A 293 -17.66 4.08 -12.20
CA LEU A 293 -18.57 2.96 -11.95
C LEU A 293 -18.20 2.15 -10.69
N PHE A 294 -16.91 2.00 -10.42
CA PHE A 294 -16.39 1.32 -9.23
C PHE A 294 -15.93 2.28 -8.12
N LYS A 295 -16.18 3.59 -8.27
CA LYS A 295 -15.71 4.66 -7.35
C LYS A 295 -14.19 4.63 -7.10
N LEU A 296 -13.40 4.26 -8.11
CA LEU A 296 -11.93 4.24 -8.09
C LEU A 296 -11.33 5.64 -8.36
N LYS A 297 -12.15 6.62 -8.78
CA LYS A 297 -11.75 8.02 -9.02
C LYS A 297 -12.68 8.98 -8.29
N GLY A 298 -12.09 9.98 -7.64
CA GLY A 298 -12.81 11.13 -7.10
C GLY A 298 -12.97 12.26 -8.13
N ASP A 299 -13.40 13.43 -7.66
CA ASP A 299 -13.54 14.64 -8.51
C ASP A 299 -12.19 15.27 -8.87
N ILE A 300 -11.16 14.99 -8.08
CA ILE A 300 -9.77 15.37 -8.35
C ILE A 300 -9.09 14.35 -9.27
N ASP A 301 -8.22 14.83 -10.17
CA ASP A 301 -7.40 13.95 -11.01
C ASP A 301 -6.48 13.07 -10.16
N SER A 302 -6.37 11.79 -10.52
CA SER A 302 -5.60 10.81 -9.75
C SER A 302 -4.11 11.16 -9.66
N ASN A 303 -3.52 11.75 -10.71
CA ASN A 303 -2.10 12.15 -10.68
C ASN A 303 -1.90 13.36 -9.80
N VAL A 304 -2.82 14.33 -9.82
CA VAL A 304 -2.75 15.51 -8.93
C VAL A 304 -2.89 15.07 -7.47
N ALA A 305 -3.84 14.19 -7.17
CA ALA A 305 -4.06 13.69 -5.81
C ALA A 305 -2.84 12.94 -5.26
N ILE A 306 -2.22 12.06 -6.07
CA ILE A 306 -1.04 11.30 -5.62
C ILE A 306 0.19 12.21 -5.49
N ASP A 307 0.36 13.18 -6.39
CA ASP A 307 1.46 14.14 -6.37
C ASP A 307 1.43 15.00 -5.10
N LEU A 308 0.27 15.57 -4.76
CA LEU A 308 0.08 16.32 -3.51
C LEU A 308 0.38 15.45 -2.28
N THR A 309 -0.08 14.20 -2.30
CA THR A 309 0.13 13.25 -1.19
C THR A 309 1.60 12.90 -1.02
N ASN A 310 2.30 12.64 -2.12
CA ASN A 310 3.72 12.27 -2.12
C ASN A 310 4.56 13.46 -1.65
N LYS A 311 4.33 14.66 -2.20
CA LYS A 311 5.05 15.89 -1.82
C LYS A 311 4.84 16.27 -0.36
N ALA A 312 3.61 16.24 0.13
CA ALA A 312 3.32 16.47 1.54
C ALA A 312 4.00 15.41 2.43
N SER A 313 4.01 14.14 2.00
CA SER A 313 4.70 13.06 2.71
C SER A 313 6.22 13.27 2.74
N LEU A 314 6.84 13.68 1.63
CA LEU A 314 8.27 13.96 1.54
C LEU A 314 8.70 15.12 2.44
N ALA A 315 7.94 16.21 2.45
CA ALA A 315 8.17 17.35 3.35
C ALA A 315 8.08 16.92 4.82
N PHE A 316 7.01 16.18 5.17
CA PHE A 316 6.83 15.64 6.52
C PHE A 316 8.00 14.72 6.93
N LEU A 317 8.40 13.80 6.05
CA LEU A 317 9.52 12.90 6.28
C LEU A 317 10.83 13.67 6.48
N GLN A 318 11.10 14.70 5.68
CA GLN A 318 12.27 15.55 5.86
C GLN A 318 12.29 16.21 7.24
N LYS A 319 11.19 16.89 7.59
CA LYS A 319 11.02 17.61 8.86
C LYS A 319 11.24 16.73 10.08
N HIS A 320 10.71 15.51 10.08
CA HIS A 320 10.74 14.63 11.25
C HIS A 320 11.95 13.68 11.31
N LEU A 321 12.65 13.47 10.19
CA LEU A 321 13.76 12.52 10.13
C LEU A 321 15.13 13.19 10.04
N GLY A 322 15.15 14.50 9.77
CA GLY A 322 16.38 15.29 9.60
C GLY A 322 17.06 14.97 8.27
N LEU A 323 16.28 14.72 7.22
CA LEU A 323 16.83 14.48 5.88
C LEU A 323 17.50 15.75 5.35
N GLN A 324 18.59 15.58 4.62
CA GLN A 324 19.31 16.67 3.95
C GLN A 324 18.95 16.62 2.47
N LYS A 325 17.73 17.07 2.16
CA LYS A 325 17.12 17.18 0.83
C LYS A 325 16.39 18.53 0.78
N ASP A 326 15.81 18.86 -0.37
CA ASP A 326 15.08 20.12 -0.57
C ASP A 326 13.56 19.90 -0.49
N PHE A 327 13.07 18.92 0.29
CA PHE A 327 11.62 18.60 0.36
C PHE A 327 10.81 19.61 1.20
N ASP A 328 11.49 20.46 1.97
CA ASP A 328 10.91 21.59 2.69
C ASP A 328 10.28 22.63 1.75
N GLN A 329 10.61 22.60 0.46
CA GLN A 329 9.90 23.37 -0.56
C GLN A 329 8.38 23.08 -0.62
N TRP A 330 7.94 21.94 -0.07
CA TRP A 330 6.54 21.54 0.01
C TRP A 330 5.96 21.59 1.43
N ASP A 331 6.60 22.30 2.38
CA ASP A 331 6.12 22.44 3.75
C ASP A 331 4.70 23.04 3.82
N SER A 332 4.33 23.91 2.86
CA SER A 332 2.99 24.49 2.76
C SER A 332 1.89 23.43 2.56
N LEU A 333 2.21 22.32 1.89
CA LEU A 333 1.25 21.22 1.67
C LEU A 333 0.91 20.47 2.97
N ILE A 334 1.83 20.44 3.93
CA ILE A 334 1.58 19.84 5.26
C ILE A 334 0.49 20.64 5.99
N GLU A 335 0.50 21.96 5.83
CA GLU A 335 -0.48 22.87 6.44
C GLU A 335 -1.79 22.96 5.63
N GLY A 336 -1.88 22.25 4.50
CA GLY A 336 -3.05 22.26 3.62
C GLY A 336 -3.16 23.50 2.74
N GLU A 337 -2.06 24.21 2.49
CA GLU A 337 -2.01 25.41 1.65
C GLU A 337 -1.86 25.04 0.16
N ASP A 338 -2.95 24.52 -0.43
CA ASP A 338 -3.09 24.28 -1.88
C ASP A 338 -4.58 24.41 -2.25
N GLU A 339 -4.89 24.79 -3.49
CA GLU A 339 -6.29 24.93 -3.95
C GLU A 339 -7.09 23.61 -3.88
N ASN A 340 -6.39 22.48 -3.91
CA ASN A 340 -6.95 21.14 -3.84
C ASN A 340 -6.92 20.52 -2.44
N LEU A 341 -6.42 21.25 -1.43
CA LEU A 341 -6.32 20.80 -0.05
C LEU A 341 -7.23 21.64 0.86
N ILE A 342 -7.64 21.04 1.98
CA ILE A 342 -8.40 21.71 3.04
C ILE A 342 -7.60 21.54 4.33
N PRO A 343 -7.18 22.61 5.02
CA PRO A 343 -6.49 22.48 6.30
C PRO A 343 -7.33 21.70 7.34
N GLY A 344 -6.71 20.73 8.02
CA GLY A 344 -7.38 19.86 8.99
C GLY A 344 -8.43 18.92 8.37
N THR A 345 -9.70 19.11 8.73
CA THR A 345 -10.81 18.29 8.22
C THR A 345 -12.07 19.13 8.07
N ASN A 346 -12.91 18.80 7.09
CA ASN A 346 -14.22 19.43 6.90
C ASN A 346 -15.30 18.91 7.87
N ILE A 347 -14.95 17.95 8.73
CA ILE A 347 -15.84 17.40 9.75
C ILE A 347 -15.80 18.28 10.99
N ASN A 348 -16.92 18.92 11.27
CA ASN A 348 -17.09 19.63 12.53
C ASN A 348 -17.40 18.62 13.64
N THR A 349 -16.38 18.21 14.39
CA THR A 349 -16.58 17.51 15.66
C THR A 349 -16.97 18.53 16.72
N THR A 350 -18.26 18.88 16.80
CA THR A 350 -18.77 19.74 17.87
C THR A 350 -18.18 19.30 19.21
N SER A 351 -17.55 20.24 19.93
CA SER A 351 -16.95 20.04 21.25
C SER A 351 -18.02 19.81 22.33
N GLN A 352 -18.76 18.69 22.25
CA GLN A 352 -19.78 18.34 23.24
C GLN A 352 -19.22 17.70 24.52
N HIS A 353 -17.90 17.69 24.71
CA HIS A 353 -17.26 17.12 25.90
C HIS A 353 -16.69 18.13 26.92
N VAL A 354 -16.83 19.44 26.69
CA VAL A 354 -16.36 20.45 27.67
C VAL A 354 -17.41 20.78 28.75
N THR A 355 -18.71 20.54 28.49
CA THR A 355 -19.77 20.90 29.45
C THR A 355 -20.04 19.83 30.53
N THR A 356 -19.62 18.58 30.33
CA THR A 356 -19.92 17.48 31.29
C THR A 356 -18.87 17.33 32.40
N LEU A 357 -17.71 17.99 32.30
CA LEU A 357 -16.67 17.99 33.33
C LEU A 357 -16.74 19.20 34.28
N GLN A 358 -17.48 20.27 33.94
CA GLN A 358 -17.71 21.41 34.83
C GLN A 358 -18.90 21.18 35.79
N ASN A 359 -19.86 20.31 35.48
CA ASN A 359 -20.99 20.01 36.37
C ASN A 359 -20.73 18.91 37.41
N LEU A 360 -19.55 18.28 37.41
CA LEU A 360 -19.15 17.29 38.43
C LEU A 360 -18.21 17.86 39.51
N THR A 361 -17.87 19.15 39.45
CA THR A 361 -17.09 19.85 40.48
C THR A 361 -17.91 20.77 41.40
N GLU A 362 -19.24 20.85 41.21
CA GLU A 362 -20.14 21.62 42.10
C GLU A 362 -21.12 20.77 42.94
N ILE A 363 -21.08 19.44 42.90
CA ILE A 363 -21.84 18.55 43.82
C ILE A 363 -20.91 18.00 44.92
N GLY A 364 -20.07 18.87 45.46
CA GLY A 364 -19.07 18.54 46.46
C GLY A 364 -18.65 19.75 47.29
N LYS A 365 -19.63 20.52 47.79
CA LYS A 365 -19.49 21.43 48.93
C LYS A 365 -20.76 21.43 49.76
#